data_AF-A0AAV2S2P0-F1
#
_entry.id   AF-A0AAV2S2P0-F1
#
_cell.length_a   1.000
_cell.length_b   1.000
_cell.length_c   1.000
_cell.angle_alpha   90.00
_cell.angle_beta   90.00
_cell.angle_gamma   90.00
#
_symmetry.space_group_name_H-M   'P 1'
#
loop_
_entity.id
_entity.type
_entity.pdbx_description
1 polymer ?
#
loop_
_entity_poly.entity_id
_entity_poly.type
_entity_poly.pdbx_seq_one_letter_code
_entity_poly.pdbx_strand_id
1 'polypeptide(L)'
;MTIRSICFSVLIIFLTSGKYMSATPRYYESGANGNVGRYFDQHEASYDDPPCPNAADILPCKCYFNVDNGYLSMVCNDVADIEELRTVFLADFPQNNFTTFRLEDNTNLKVFESGIFNGITFRDIYIRMTSIENIDIDAFDDSLETIRELNFLGNNLTQFPYEMLNKFSNLTVLDLSGNPLGSVPVDSFNGITTLTELHLNVIHVDELLTGSFQNLENLEILYLNANSLTHIPSGLFITGSSVLHVVHLYHNKIESVDPDAFDNIGMYIDMDDNAMTSIEENTWRPLLEGGAKLDLARNPLLCGCDVAWLVRNSTLLQRVTSDSYCNDDYGHSIWNLNPSDFDDC
;
A
#
# COMPACT_ATOMS: atom_id res chain seq x y z
N MET A 1 -28.95 10.81 13.94
CA MET A 1 -28.25 11.80 13.11
C MET A 1 -26.89 11.96 13.75
N THR A 2 -25.97 11.05 13.39
CA THR A 2 -24.74 10.79 14.13
C THR A 2 -23.72 10.26 13.13
N ILE A 3 -22.46 10.61 13.40
CA ILE A 3 -21.22 10.44 12.61
C ILE A 3 -20.94 8.99 12.11
N ARG A 4 -21.79 8.01 12.46
CA ARG A 4 -21.73 6.60 12.01
C ARG A 4 -22.06 6.36 10.53
N SER A 5 -22.58 7.34 9.80
CA SER A 5 -22.93 7.17 8.38
C SER A 5 -21.79 7.43 7.41
N ILE A 6 -20.60 7.87 7.86
CA ILE A 6 -19.51 8.22 6.94
C ILE A 6 -18.54 7.03 6.73
N CYS A 7 -18.22 6.23 7.76
CA CYS A 7 -17.37 5.05 7.59
C CYS A 7 -18.00 3.94 6.73
N PHE A 8 -19.33 3.76 6.76
CA PHE A 8 -19.99 2.75 5.92
C PHE A 8 -20.19 3.20 4.47
N SER A 9 -20.12 4.50 4.18
CA SER A 9 -20.28 5.03 2.82
C SER A 9 -19.01 4.97 1.98
N VAL A 10 -17.83 4.88 2.62
CA VAL A 10 -16.54 4.73 1.89
C VAL A 10 -16.39 3.30 1.34
N LEU A 11 -16.99 2.29 1.99
CA LEU A 11 -16.96 0.90 1.50
C LEU A 11 -18.01 0.60 0.41
N ILE A 12 -19.12 1.36 0.36
CA ILE A 12 -20.22 1.10 -0.60
C ILE A 12 -19.95 1.69 -2.00
N ILE A 13 -19.02 2.65 -2.13
CA ILE A 13 -18.55 3.11 -3.45
C ILE A 13 -17.84 1.97 -4.19
N PHE A 14 -17.27 0.99 -3.48
CA PHE A 14 -16.64 -0.19 -4.09
C PHE A 14 -17.61 -1.28 -4.59
N LEU A 15 -18.93 -1.21 -4.32
CA LEU A 15 -19.86 -2.30 -4.64
C LEU A 15 -20.99 -1.96 -5.64
N THR A 16 -21.08 -0.73 -6.14
CA THR A 16 -22.24 -0.34 -7.00
C THR A 16 -21.92 0.11 -8.43
N SER A 17 -20.66 0.17 -8.85
CA SER A 17 -20.30 0.28 -10.28
C SER A 17 -19.72 -1.04 -10.77
N GLY A 18 -20.60 -1.90 -11.29
CA GLY A 18 -20.19 -3.13 -11.97
C GLY A 18 -19.20 -2.82 -13.12
N LYS A 19 -18.10 -3.59 -13.12
CA LYS A 19 -16.93 -3.55 -14.03
C LYS A 19 -15.72 -2.75 -13.54
N TYR A 20 -15.08 -3.20 -12.47
CA TYR A 20 -13.61 -3.11 -12.37
C TYR A 20 -13.08 -4.45 -11.86
N MET A 21 -12.19 -5.05 -12.65
CA MET A 21 -11.49 -6.28 -12.29
C MET A 21 -10.60 -5.98 -11.09
N SER A 22 -10.91 -6.57 -9.94
CA SER A 22 -9.93 -6.72 -8.87
C SER A 22 -8.76 -7.53 -9.42
N ALA A 23 -7.55 -6.97 -9.40
CA ALA A 23 -6.34 -7.73 -9.52
C ALA A 23 -6.18 -8.59 -8.25
N THR A 24 -6.88 -9.71 -8.19
CA THR A 24 -6.57 -10.80 -7.27
C THR A 24 -5.25 -11.45 -7.71
N PRO A 25 -4.35 -11.83 -6.78
CA PRO A 25 -3.22 -12.70 -7.12
C PRO A 25 -3.77 -13.99 -7.74
N ARG A 26 -3.25 -14.39 -8.89
CA ARG A 26 -3.59 -15.65 -9.56
C ARG A 26 -3.23 -16.83 -8.66
N TYR A 27 -4.22 -17.36 -7.95
CA TYR A 27 -4.20 -18.77 -7.57
C TYR A 27 -4.45 -19.60 -8.83
N TYR A 28 -3.47 -20.43 -9.18
CA TYR A 28 -3.63 -21.49 -10.18
C TYR A 28 -4.60 -22.54 -9.61
N GLU A 29 -5.88 -22.44 -9.96
CA GLU A 29 -6.81 -23.58 -9.89
C GLU A 29 -6.87 -24.26 -11.25
N SER A 30 -6.38 -25.50 -11.30
CA SER A 30 -6.73 -26.45 -12.35
C SER A 30 -7.60 -27.57 -11.76
N GLY A 31 -8.92 -27.44 -11.96
CA GLY A 31 -9.78 -28.47 -12.52
C GLY A 31 -9.90 -29.84 -11.84
N ALA A 32 -10.90 -29.93 -10.95
CA ALA A 32 -11.93 -30.98 -10.84
C ALA A 32 -11.61 -32.45 -11.23
N ASN A 33 -11.67 -33.35 -10.23
CA ASN A 33 -12.74 -34.34 -10.12
C ASN A 33 -12.62 -35.18 -8.82
N GLY A 34 -13.70 -35.20 -8.04
CA GLY A 34 -14.16 -36.32 -7.23
C GLY A 34 -13.23 -36.94 -6.18
N ASN A 35 -13.36 -36.52 -4.93
CA ASN A 35 -13.80 -37.41 -3.84
C ASN A 35 -13.87 -36.66 -2.51
N VAL A 36 -15.08 -36.60 -1.96
CA VAL A 36 -15.34 -36.25 -0.57
C VAL A 36 -14.91 -37.45 0.27
N GLY A 37 -13.84 -37.32 1.05
CA GLY A 37 -13.40 -38.41 1.93
C GLY A 37 -12.09 -38.14 2.65
N ARG A 38 -12.20 -37.74 3.92
CA ARG A 38 -11.30 -38.06 5.05
C ARG A 38 -9.81 -38.24 4.72
N TYR A 39 -9.00 -37.24 5.08
CA TYR A 39 -7.61 -37.43 5.48
C TYR A 39 -7.29 -36.51 6.67
N PHE A 40 -7.93 -36.79 7.80
CA PHE A 40 -7.33 -36.57 9.11
C PHE A 40 -6.92 -37.96 9.59
N ASP A 41 -5.75 -38.44 9.18
CA ASP A 41 -5.12 -39.60 9.81
C ASP A 41 -3.66 -39.27 10.09
N GLN A 42 -3.46 -38.94 11.37
CA GLN A 42 -2.31 -39.22 12.22
C GLN A 42 -1.08 -39.81 11.51
N HIS A 43 -0.01 -39.01 11.43
CA HIS A 43 1.35 -39.51 11.53
C HIS A 43 2.04 -38.77 12.69
N GLU A 44 2.49 -39.57 13.66
CA GLU A 44 3.21 -39.16 14.86
C GLU A 44 4.55 -38.54 14.47
N ALA A 45 4.62 -37.21 14.49
CA ALA A 45 5.88 -36.52 14.72
C ALA A 45 6.22 -36.63 16.21
N SER A 46 7.46 -36.99 16.51
CA SER A 46 8.07 -36.96 17.84
C SER A 46 7.76 -35.62 18.54
N TYR A 47 6.92 -35.69 19.58
CA TYR A 47 6.24 -34.58 20.26
C TYR A 47 7.10 -34.00 21.40
N ASP A 48 8.32 -33.55 21.11
CA ASP A 48 9.15 -32.85 22.10
C ASP A 48 8.99 -31.32 21.88
N ASP A 49 7.98 -30.80 22.58
CA ASP A 49 7.46 -29.42 22.70
C ASP A 49 7.00 -28.69 21.41
N PRO A 50 5.69 -28.41 21.25
CA PRO A 50 5.23 -27.53 20.18
C PRO A 50 5.80 -26.12 20.38
N PRO A 51 6.17 -25.39 19.31
CA PRO A 51 6.73 -24.03 19.41
C PRO A 51 5.70 -22.98 19.89
N CYS A 52 4.48 -23.42 20.17
CA CYS A 52 3.39 -22.58 20.66
C CYS A 52 3.28 -22.66 22.18
N PRO A 53 2.95 -21.55 22.85
CA PRO A 53 2.57 -21.56 24.27
C PRO A 53 1.39 -22.50 24.55
N ASN A 54 1.17 -22.79 25.82
CA ASN A 54 -0.04 -23.46 26.26
C ASN A 54 -1.28 -22.62 25.87
N ALA A 55 -2.18 -23.22 25.11
CA ALA A 55 -3.36 -22.56 24.56
C ALA A 55 -4.27 -21.93 25.63
N ALA A 56 -4.30 -22.47 26.85
CA ALA A 56 -5.10 -21.91 27.95
C ALA A 56 -4.54 -20.60 28.50
N ASP A 57 -3.21 -20.42 28.43
CA ASP A 57 -2.50 -19.28 29.00
C ASP A 57 -2.49 -18.07 28.05
N ILE A 58 -2.82 -18.29 26.78
CA ILE A 58 -2.84 -17.26 25.73
C ILE A 58 -4.24 -16.91 25.23
N LEU A 59 -5.31 -17.38 25.88
CA LEU A 59 -6.67 -16.97 25.50
C LEU A 59 -6.85 -15.45 25.65
N PRO A 60 -7.58 -14.79 24.73
CA PRO A 60 -8.33 -15.34 23.60
C PRO A 60 -7.49 -15.52 22.31
N CYS A 61 -6.20 -15.21 22.36
CA CYS A 61 -5.31 -15.39 21.21
C CYS A 61 -5.09 -16.88 20.89
N LYS A 62 -4.61 -17.11 19.66
CA LYS A 62 -4.30 -18.44 19.13
C LYS A 62 -2.93 -18.43 18.50
N CYS A 63 -2.16 -19.49 18.76
CA CYS A 63 -0.89 -19.75 18.12
C CYS A 63 -1.04 -20.82 17.04
N TYR A 64 -0.45 -20.59 15.87
CA TYR A 64 -0.46 -21.51 14.74
C TYR A 64 0.96 -21.79 14.28
N PHE A 65 1.29 -23.07 14.09
CA PHE A 65 2.57 -23.51 13.56
C PHE A 65 2.37 -24.41 12.35
N ASN A 66 3.10 -24.12 11.27
CA ASN A 66 3.18 -24.96 10.09
C ASN A 66 4.54 -25.68 10.04
N VAL A 67 4.50 -27.00 10.14
CA VAL A 67 5.69 -27.87 10.18
C VAL A 67 6.48 -27.89 8.87
N ASP A 68 5.83 -27.62 7.73
CA ASP A 68 6.44 -27.76 6.40
C ASP A 68 7.39 -26.60 6.08
N ASN A 69 7.09 -25.41 6.60
CA ASN A 69 7.83 -24.18 6.28
C ASN A 69 8.27 -23.38 7.51
N GLY A 70 7.99 -23.87 8.73
CA GLY A 70 8.36 -23.21 9.98
C GLY A 70 7.56 -21.94 10.28
N TYR A 71 6.45 -21.68 9.57
CA TYR A 71 5.62 -20.49 9.80
C TYR A 71 4.96 -20.55 11.16
N LEU A 72 5.28 -19.59 12.03
CA LEU A 72 4.78 -19.48 13.41
C LEU A 72 4.03 -18.16 13.59
N SER A 73 2.76 -18.21 13.99
CA SER A 73 1.86 -17.06 13.98
C SER A 73 1.06 -16.93 15.26
N MET A 74 0.95 -15.70 15.78
CA MET A 74 0.02 -15.33 16.85
C MET A 74 -1.14 -14.53 16.26
N VAL A 75 -2.37 -14.92 16.59
CA VAL A 75 -3.61 -14.24 16.17
C VAL A 75 -4.40 -13.83 17.40
N CYS A 76 -4.68 -12.54 17.55
CA CYS A 76 -5.24 -11.93 18.76
C CYS A 76 -6.51 -11.10 18.51
N ASN A 77 -7.28 -11.41 17.47
CA ASN A 77 -8.43 -10.61 17.02
C ASN A 77 -9.48 -10.37 18.11
N ASP A 78 -9.65 -11.33 19.03
CA ASP A 78 -10.74 -11.35 20.01
C ASP A 78 -10.39 -10.69 21.37
N VAL A 79 -9.22 -10.05 21.51
CA VAL A 79 -8.85 -9.37 22.77
C VAL A 79 -9.81 -8.23 23.11
N ALA A 80 -10.22 -8.19 24.37
CA ALA A 80 -11.21 -7.26 24.91
C ALA A 80 -10.62 -5.88 25.24
N ASP A 81 -9.35 -5.83 25.62
CA ASP A 81 -8.62 -4.60 25.92
C ASP A 81 -7.09 -4.83 25.89
N ILE A 82 -6.34 -3.75 26.11
CA ILE A 82 -4.88 -3.76 26.03
C ILE A 82 -4.23 -4.57 27.16
N GLU A 83 -4.90 -4.69 28.32
CA GLU A 83 -4.39 -5.45 29.47
C GLU A 83 -4.55 -6.95 29.23
N GLU A 84 -5.62 -7.38 28.57
CA GLU A 84 -5.78 -8.77 28.13
C GLU A 84 -4.69 -9.15 27.11
N LEU A 85 -4.41 -8.29 26.13
CA LEU A 85 -3.32 -8.51 25.18
C LEU A 85 -1.96 -8.57 25.89
N ARG A 86 -1.70 -7.65 26.83
CA ARG A 86 -0.48 -7.66 27.65
C ARG A 86 -0.33 -8.97 28.43
N THR A 87 -1.43 -9.47 29.02
CA THR A 87 -1.45 -10.72 29.79
C THR A 87 -1.09 -11.93 28.93
N VAL A 88 -1.55 -11.98 27.67
CA VAL A 88 -1.20 -13.05 26.72
C VAL A 88 0.32 -13.15 26.54
N PHE A 89 1.03 -12.02 26.46
CA PHE A 89 2.48 -11.98 26.29
C PHE A 89 3.28 -12.13 27.60
N LEU A 90 2.60 -12.37 28.73
CA LEU A 90 3.22 -12.84 29.98
C LEU A 90 3.22 -14.37 30.11
N ALA A 91 2.56 -15.09 29.18
CA ALA A 91 2.57 -16.55 29.17
C ALA A 91 3.97 -17.13 28.95
N ASP A 92 4.13 -18.44 29.16
CA ASP A 92 5.39 -19.13 28.86
C ASP A 92 5.47 -19.48 27.37
N PHE A 93 6.37 -18.81 26.65
CA PHE A 93 6.58 -18.99 25.21
C PHE A 93 7.79 -19.92 24.96
N PRO A 94 7.59 -21.10 24.34
CA PRO A 94 8.71 -22.02 24.03
C PRO A 94 9.72 -21.46 23.02
N GLN A 95 9.33 -20.45 22.25
CA GLN A 95 10.14 -19.73 21.27
C GLN A 95 9.82 -18.24 21.36
N ASN A 96 10.78 -17.38 21.04
CA ASN A 96 10.60 -15.92 21.09
C ASN A 96 10.62 -15.24 19.71
N ASN A 97 10.76 -16.00 18.62
CA ASN A 97 10.77 -15.46 17.27
C ASN A 97 9.62 -16.04 16.46
N PHE A 98 8.65 -15.18 16.18
CA PHE A 98 7.45 -15.49 15.45
C PHE A 98 7.52 -14.91 14.05
N THR A 99 6.93 -15.65 13.13
CA THR A 99 6.78 -15.17 11.76
C THR A 99 5.78 -14.02 11.69
N THR A 100 4.60 -14.15 12.33
CA THR A 100 3.58 -13.08 12.26
C THR A 100 2.85 -12.85 13.56
N PHE A 101 2.53 -11.58 13.81
CA PHE A 101 1.47 -11.17 14.74
C PHE A 101 0.28 -10.65 13.92
N ARG A 102 -0.93 -11.07 14.28
CA ARG A 102 -2.17 -10.63 13.64
C ARG A 102 -3.18 -10.12 14.65
N LEU A 103 -3.65 -8.91 14.41
CA LEU A 103 -4.76 -8.29 15.09
C LEU A 103 -5.66 -7.67 14.00
N GLU A 104 -6.68 -8.43 13.59
CA GLU A 104 -7.58 -8.04 12.50
C GLU A 104 -9.01 -7.88 13.04
N ASP A 105 -9.73 -6.88 12.51
CA ASP A 105 -11.14 -6.60 12.84
C ASP A 105 -11.44 -6.32 14.32
N ASN A 106 -10.41 -6.01 15.13
CA ASN A 106 -10.57 -5.68 16.54
C ASN A 106 -11.07 -4.23 16.72
N THR A 107 -12.19 -4.04 17.40
CA THR A 107 -12.75 -2.69 17.63
C THR A 107 -12.57 -2.17 19.05
N ASN A 108 -11.88 -2.95 19.90
CA ASN A 108 -11.74 -2.65 21.31
C ASN A 108 -10.46 -1.87 21.62
N LEU A 109 -9.36 -2.15 20.89
CA LEU A 109 -8.09 -1.48 21.11
C LEU A 109 -8.06 -0.11 20.41
N LYS A 110 -7.58 0.89 21.18
CA LYS A 110 -7.41 2.28 20.71
C LYS A 110 -5.95 2.71 20.66
N VAL A 111 -5.09 2.08 21.43
CA VAL A 111 -3.67 2.39 21.50
C VAL A 111 -2.90 1.09 21.44
N PHE A 112 -1.78 1.09 20.72
CA PHE A 112 -0.80 0.02 20.78
C PHE A 112 0.41 0.51 21.58
N GLU A 113 0.49 0.06 22.84
CA GLU A 113 1.43 0.54 23.84
C GLU A 113 2.84 -0.09 23.73
N SER A 114 3.84 0.60 24.26
CA SER A 114 5.20 0.07 24.37
C SER A 114 5.29 -1.18 25.25
N GLY A 115 6.13 -2.14 24.82
CA GLY A 115 6.47 -3.33 25.60
C GLY A 115 5.37 -4.40 25.71
N ILE A 116 4.34 -4.34 24.84
CA ILE A 116 3.25 -5.35 24.82
C ILE A 116 3.80 -6.75 24.58
N PHE A 117 4.79 -6.90 23.69
CA PHE A 117 5.28 -8.22 23.29
C PHE A 117 6.26 -8.85 24.28
N ASN A 118 6.75 -8.10 25.27
CA ASN A 118 7.55 -8.63 26.38
C ASN A 118 8.71 -9.53 25.92
N GLY A 119 9.46 -9.08 24.90
CA GLY A 119 10.60 -9.82 24.34
C GLY A 119 10.25 -10.89 23.30
N ILE A 120 8.96 -11.07 22.98
CA ILE A 120 8.54 -11.82 21.81
C ILE A 120 8.72 -10.95 20.56
N THR A 121 9.37 -11.52 19.56
CA THR A 121 9.75 -10.82 18.34
C THR A 121 8.94 -11.31 17.16
N PHE A 122 8.61 -10.40 16.25
CA PHE A 122 7.83 -10.70 15.05
C PHE A 122 8.57 -10.24 13.81
N ARG A 123 8.45 -11.03 12.74
CA ARG A 123 8.91 -10.62 11.41
C ARG A 123 7.88 -9.75 10.70
N ASP A 124 6.61 -10.14 10.72
CA ASP A 124 5.54 -9.39 10.07
C ASP A 124 4.45 -9.05 11.11
N ILE A 125 4.06 -7.78 11.20
CA ILE A 125 3.02 -7.32 12.12
C ILE A 125 1.85 -6.80 11.30
N TYR A 126 0.71 -7.48 11.44
CA TYR A 126 -0.54 -7.13 10.76
C TYR A 126 -1.55 -6.66 11.78
N ILE A 127 -1.80 -5.36 11.80
CA ILE A 127 -2.84 -4.74 12.62
C ILE A 127 -3.82 -4.04 11.68
N ARG A 128 -4.83 -4.78 11.21
CA ARG A 128 -5.65 -4.36 10.07
C ARG A 128 -7.12 -4.21 10.42
N MET A 129 -7.78 -3.22 9.84
CA MET A 129 -9.21 -3.02 9.99
C MET A 129 -9.63 -2.90 11.47
N THR A 130 -8.78 -2.33 12.32
CA THR A 130 -9.03 -2.18 13.76
C THR A 130 -9.47 -0.76 14.10
N SER A 131 -9.58 -0.44 15.40
CA SER A 131 -9.94 0.88 15.90
C SER A 131 -8.79 1.66 16.53
N ILE A 132 -7.54 1.26 16.27
CA ILE A 132 -6.35 1.91 16.82
C ILE A 132 -6.21 3.34 16.30
N GLU A 133 -5.95 4.24 17.22
CA GLU A 133 -5.82 5.68 17.02
C GLU A 133 -4.38 6.15 17.22
N ASN A 134 -3.61 5.47 18.09
CA ASN A 134 -2.24 5.81 18.42
C ASN A 134 -1.36 4.57 18.54
N ILE A 135 -0.10 4.70 18.15
CA ILE A 135 0.96 3.71 18.33
C ILE A 135 2.07 4.42 19.10
N ASP A 136 2.52 3.84 20.20
CA ASP A 136 3.64 4.39 20.95
C ASP A 136 4.94 4.27 20.13
N ILE A 137 5.84 5.25 20.29
CA ILE A 137 7.12 5.34 19.57
C ILE A 137 8.04 4.13 19.77
N ASP A 138 7.86 3.38 20.87
CA ASP A 138 8.65 2.19 21.21
C ASP A 138 7.79 0.90 21.22
N ALA A 139 6.59 0.95 20.61
CA ALA A 139 5.65 -0.17 20.51
C ALA A 139 6.27 -1.49 20.03
N PHE A 140 7.28 -1.40 19.17
CA PHE A 140 7.89 -2.54 18.48
C PHE A 140 9.40 -2.68 18.74
N ASP A 141 9.90 -2.10 19.83
CA ASP A 141 11.33 -2.13 20.18
C ASP A 141 11.86 -3.55 20.46
N ASP A 142 11.00 -4.51 20.78
CA ASP A 142 11.38 -5.93 20.87
C ASP A 142 11.80 -6.51 19.50
N SER A 143 11.30 -5.96 18.39
CA SER A 143 11.41 -6.53 17.04
C SER A 143 12.24 -5.69 16.06
N LEU A 144 13.12 -4.81 16.55
CA LEU A 144 13.92 -3.89 15.72
C LEU A 144 14.74 -4.60 14.63
N GLU A 145 15.27 -5.79 14.95
CA GLU A 145 16.12 -6.58 14.05
C GLU A 145 15.34 -7.63 13.25
N THR A 146 14.07 -7.88 13.57
CA THR A 146 13.28 -8.96 12.96
C THR A 146 12.22 -8.46 12.00
N ILE A 147 11.64 -7.27 12.25
CA ILE A 147 10.56 -6.72 11.43
C ILE A 147 10.98 -6.54 9.97
N ARG A 148 10.12 -7.02 9.08
CA ARG A 148 10.18 -6.83 7.62
C ARG A 148 8.93 -6.18 7.06
N GLU A 149 7.77 -6.39 7.68
CA GLU A 149 6.52 -5.78 7.27
C GLU A 149 5.75 -5.24 8.47
N LEU A 150 5.36 -3.97 8.37
CA LEU A 150 4.40 -3.32 9.26
C LEU A 150 3.17 -2.95 8.45
N ASN A 151 2.02 -3.52 8.81
CA ASN A 151 0.77 -3.25 8.13
C ASN A 151 -0.29 -2.74 9.11
N PHE A 152 -0.67 -1.48 8.93
CA PHE A 152 -1.67 -0.75 9.69
C PHE A 152 -2.88 -0.36 8.82
N LEU A 153 -3.17 -1.13 7.78
CA LEU A 153 -4.30 -0.88 6.87
C LEU A 153 -5.61 -0.68 7.64
N GLY A 154 -6.32 0.41 7.35
CA GLY A 154 -7.70 0.60 7.78
C GLY A 154 -7.87 0.76 9.29
N ASN A 155 -6.98 1.50 9.95
CA ASN A 155 -7.15 1.92 11.34
C ASN A 155 -7.66 3.38 11.41
N ASN A 156 -7.60 3.99 12.59
CA ASN A 156 -8.02 5.38 12.82
C ASN A 156 -6.82 6.27 13.20
N LEU A 157 -5.64 5.99 12.65
CA LEU A 157 -4.42 6.76 12.92
C LEU A 157 -4.57 8.15 12.32
N THR A 158 -4.51 9.17 13.17
CA THR A 158 -4.44 10.59 12.74
C THR A 158 -3.00 11.11 12.68
N GLN A 159 -2.08 10.38 13.31
CA GLN A 159 -0.63 10.59 13.27
C GLN A 159 0.05 9.21 13.31
N PHE A 160 1.27 9.15 12.82
CA PHE A 160 2.12 7.97 12.89
C PHE A 160 3.49 8.36 13.46
N PRO A 161 4.07 7.59 14.40
CA PRO A 161 5.35 7.88 15.03
C PRO A 161 6.53 7.54 14.09
N TYR A 162 6.64 8.29 13.00
CA TYR A 162 7.62 8.09 11.92
C TYR A 162 9.06 7.92 12.40
N GLU A 163 9.48 8.59 13.49
CA GLU A 163 10.84 8.48 13.98
C GLU A 163 11.23 7.08 14.44
N MET A 164 10.28 6.19 14.76
CA MET A 164 10.60 4.80 15.10
C MET A 164 11.17 4.02 13.91
N LEU A 165 10.83 4.43 12.68
CA LEU A 165 11.19 3.69 11.48
C LEU A 165 12.70 3.60 11.28
N ASN A 166 13.45 4.62 11.73
CA ASN A 166 14.92 4.65 11.61
C ASN A 166 15.63 3.59 12.48
N LYS A 167 14.92 2.96 13.42
CA LYS A 167 15.46 1.91 14.28
C LYS A 167 15.42 0.53 13.62
N PHE A 168 14.60 0.33 12.59
CA PHE A 168 14.41 -0.99 11.98
C PHE A 168 15.50 -1.32 10.96
N SER A 169 16.26 -2.38 11.22
CA SER A 169 17.34 -2.83 10.34
C SER A 169 16.88 -3.56 9.08
N ASN A 170 15.63 -4.06 9.06
CA ASN A 170 15.14 -4.99 8.04
C ASN A 170 13.74 -4.67 7.49
N LEU A 171 13.12 -3.54 7.85
CA LEU A 171 11.77 -3.16 7.42
C LEU A 171 11.74 -2.85 5.91
N THR A 172 11.06 -3.69 5.14
CA THR A 172 10.96 -3.57 3.67
C THR A 172 9.59 -3.06 3.20
N VAL A 173 8.53 -3.33 3.97
CA VAL A 173 7.16 -2.96 3.59
C VAL A 173 6.48 -2.21 4.73
N LEU A 174 6.01 -1.00 4.44
CA LEU A 174 5.16 -0.22 5.34
C LEU A 174 3.82 0.08 4.68
N ASP A 175 2.74 -0.34 5.32
CA ASP A 175 1.38 -0.06 4.88
C ASP A 175 0.63 0.77 5.94
N LEU A 176 0.35 2.03 5.60
CA LEU A 176 -0.41 2.98 6.41
C LEU A 176 -1.77 3.32 5.76
N SER A 177 -2.17 2.57 4.74
CA SER A 177 -3.32 2.91 3.92
C SER A 177 -4.64 2.90 4.70
N GLY A 178 -5.60 3.70 4.27
CA GLY A 178 -6.92 3.77 4.90
C GLY A 178 -6.93 4.37 6.31
N ASN A 179 -5.92 5.16 6.67
CA ASN A 179 -5.86 5.91 7.93
C ASN A 179 -6.08 7.42 7.70
N PRO A 180 -6.79 8.15 8.57
CA PRO A 180 -7.01 9.59 8.41
C PRO A 180 -5.79 10.46 8.81
N LEU A 181 -4.60 10.18 8.26
CA LEU A 181 -3.36 10.91 8.58
C LEU A 181 -3.37 12.37 8.11
N GLY A 182 -3.99 12.65 6.96
CA GLY A 182 -4.13 13.98 6.38
C GLY A 182 -2.84 14.63 5.87
N SER A 183 -1.66 14.16 6.27
CA SER A 183 -0.38 14.71 5.85
C SER A 183 0.74 13.69 5.96
N VAL A 184 1.81 13.91 5.18
CA VAL A 184 3.09 13.18 5.30
C VAL A 184 4.20 14.21 5.47
N PRO A 185 4.67 14.47 6.69
CA PRO A 185 5.79 15.38 6.96
C PRO A 185 7.02 15.06 6.10
N VAL A 186 7.78 16.09 5.71
CA VAL A 186 8.95 15.93 4.81
C VAL A 186 10.06 15.03 5.40
N ASP A 187 10.11 14.92 6.72
CA ASP A 187 11.07 14.15 7.50
C ASP A 187 10.55 12.79 7.98
N SER A 188 9.33 12.39 7.55
CA SER A 188 8.65 11.14 7.93
C SER A 188 9.49 9.87 7.71
N PHE A 189 10.41 9.88 6.75
CA PHE A 189 11.20 8.71 6.40
C PHE A 189 12.70 8.93 6.59
N ASN A 190 13.07 9.89 7.44
CA ASN A 190 14.48 10.14 7.73
C ASN A 190 15.11 8.94 8.44
N GLY A 191 16.19 8.42 7.84
CA GLY A 191 17.01 7.35 8.43
C GLY A 191 16.56 5.93 8.11
N ILE A 192 15.39 5.72 7.49
CA ILE A 192 14.99 4.39 7.00
C ILE A 192 15.38 4.23 5.53
N THR A 193 16.42 3.44 5.28
CA THR A 193 16.91 3.16 3.92
C THR A 193 16.46 1.81 3.39
N THR A 194 15.80 0.99 4.21
CA THR A 194 15.48 -0.42 3.91
C THR A 194 14.14 -0.64 3.21
N LEU A 195 13.26 0.37 3.20
CA LEU A 195 11.94 0.27 2.58
C LEU A 195 12.03 0.09 1.06
N THR A 196 11.31 -0.90 0.55
CA THR A 196 11.15 -1.20 -0.87
C THR A 196 9.73 -0.92 -1.35
N GLU A 197 8.74 -0.96 -0.45
CA GLU A 197 7.33 -0.74 -0.76
C GLU A 197 6.64 0.09 0.32
N LEU A 198 5.91 1.12 -0.10
CA LEU A 198 5.23 2.07 0.77
C LEU A 198 3.79 2.31 0.31
N HIS A 199 2.83 2.03 1.20
CA HIS A 199 1.41 2.28 0.97
C HIS A 199 0.91 3.48 1.77
N LEU A 200 0.50 4.51 1.04
CA LEU A 200 -0.06 5.77 1.55
C LEU A 200 -1.38 6.11 0.83
N ASN A 201 -2.07 5.11 0.27
CA ASN A 201 -3.37 5.31 -0.36
C ASN A 201 -4.48 5.53 0.68
N VAL A 202 -5.47 6.36 0.33
CA VAL A 202 -6.62 6.67 1.21
C VAL A 202 -6.18 7.24 2.57
N ILE A 203 -5.12 8.06 2.59
CA ILE A 203 -4.67 8.74 3.81
C ILE A 203 -5.20 10.19 3.95
N HIS A 204 -5.98 10.63 2.97
CA HIS A 204 -6.59 11.96 2.88
C HIS A 204 -5.57 13.09 2.75
N VAL A 205 -4.42 12.82 2.12
CA VAL A 205 -3.45 13.88 1.80
C VAL A 205 -3.92 14.68 0.58
N ASP A 206 -3.79 15.99 0.65
CA ASP A 206 -4.11 16.95 -0.42
C ASP A 206 -2.86 17.59 -1.03
N GLU A 207 -1.76 17.64 -0.29
CA GLU A 207 -0.46 18.13 -0.74
C GLU A 207 0.70 17.25 -0.25
N LEU A 208 1.69 17.01 -1.12
CA LEU A 208 2.98 16.43 -0.76
C LEU A 208 4.09 17.37 -1.18
N LEU A 209 5.06 17.55 -0.30
CA LEU A 209 6.16 18.49 -0.52
C LEU A 209 7.33 17.81 -1.24
N THR A 210 8.06 18.59 -2.04
CA THR A 210 9.33 18.14 -2.62
C THR A 210 10.25 17.62 -1.51
N GLY A 211 10.80 16.42 -1.72
CA GLY A 211 11.69 15.77 -0.76
C GLY A 211 10.98 14.89 0.29
N SER A 212 9.65 14.77 0.27
CA SER A 212 8.90 13.86 1.18
C SER A 212 9.40 12.41 1.14
N PHE A 213 10.05 11.98 0.06
CA PHE A 213 10.58 10.62 -0.10
C PHE A 213 12.11 10.55 -0.27
N GLN A 214 12.84 11.66 -0.11
CA GLN A 214 14.25 11.81 -0.53
C GLN A 214 15.27 10.85 0.10
N ASN A 215 14.92 10.20 1.21
CA ASN A 215 15.81 9.30 1.95
C ASN A 215 15.48 7.81 1.75
N LEU A 216 14.47 7.49 0.93
CA LEU A 216 14.02 6.12 0.69
C LEU A 216 14.85 5.42 -0.39
N GLU A 217 16.14 5.23 -0.12
CA GLU A 217 17.16 4.83 -1.11
C GLU A 217 16.93 3.51 -1.83
N ASN A 218 16.04 2.64 -1.33
CA ASN A 218 15.69 1.35 -1.93
C ASN A 218 14.21 1.25 -2.32
N LEU A 219 13.44 2.34 -2.25
CA LEU A 219 12.02 2.30 -2.57
C LEU A 219 11.81 2.04 -4.06
N GLU A 220 10.96 1.07 -4.36
CA GLU A 220 10.63 0.64 -5.72
C GLU A 220 9.14 0.90 -6.04
N ILE A 221 8.26 0.73 -5.06
CA ILE A 221 6.81 0.79 -5.25
C ILE A 221 6.19 1.78 -4.27
N LEU A 222 5.43 2.72 -4.80
CA LEU A 222 4.77 3.77 -4.03
C LEU A 222 3.28 3.86 -4.39
N TYR A 223 2.41 3.68 -3.39
CA TYR A 223 0.96 3.86 -3.54
C TYR A 223 0.51 5.18 -2.91
N LEU A 224 0.01 6.08 -3.75
CA LEU A 224 -0.57 7.39 -3.39
C LEU A 224 -1.99 7.58 -3.93
N ASN A 225 -2.57 6.53 -4.48
CA ASN A 225 -3.90 6.54 -5.07
C ASN A 225 -5.02 6.82 -4.03
N ALA A 226 -6.18 7.22 -4.52
CA ALA A 226 -7.36 7.48 -3.70
C ALA A 226 -7.12 8.51 -2.57
N ASN A 227 -6.31 9.54 -2.84
CA ASN A 227 -6.09 10.69 -1.98
C ASN A 227 -6.81 11.92 -2.56
N SER A 228 -6.37 13.14 -2.23
CA SER A 228 -6.94 14.39 -2.76
C SER A 228 -5.87 15.28 -3.39
N LEU A 229 -4.79 14.69 -3.90
CA LEU A 229 -3.71 15.43 -4.56
C LEU A 229 -4.24 16.15 -5.80
N THR A 230 -3.96 17.45 -5.91
CA THR A 230 -4.34 18.27 -7.07
C THR A 230 -3.16 18.62 -7.99
N HIS A 231 -1.94 18.49 -7.48
CA HIS A 231 -0.73 18.88 -8.18
C HIS A 231 0.43 17.96 -7.79
N ILE A 232 1.33 17.70 -8.75
CA ILE A 232 2.56 16.94 -8.54
C ILE A 232 3.75 17.87 -8.79
N PRO A 233 4.50 18.29 -7.73
CA PRO A 233 5.61 19.20 -7.87
C PRO A 233 6.88 18.50 -8.38
N SER A 234 7.80 19.27 -8.97
CA SER A 234 9.11 18.75 -9.36
C SER A 234 9.85 18.14 -8.16
N GLY A 235 10.52 17.01 -8.39
CA GLY A 235 11.33 16.35 -7.39
C GLY A 235 10.57 15.64 -6.27
N LEU A 236 9.24 15.51 -6.34
CA LEU A 236 8.46 14.73 -5.37
C LEU A 236 8.95 13.28 -5.28
N PHE A 237 9.21 12.65 -6.44
CA PHE A 237 9.57 11.24 -6.56
C PHE A 237 11.08 10.95 -6.54
N ILE A 238 11.89 11.94 -6.13
CA ILE A 238 13.31 11.71 -5.88
C ILE A 238 13.43 10.97 -4.55
N THR A 239 13.97 9.75 -4.57
CA THR A 239 14.09 8.85 -3.41
C THR A 239 15.54 8.66 -2.95
N GLY A 240 16.45 9.52 -3.42
CA GLY A 240 17.89 9.40 -3.20
C GLY A 240 18.55 8.76 -4.41
N SER A 241 19.07 7.54 -4.25
CA SER A 241 19.83 6.83 -5.29
C SER A 241 19.00 5.87 -6.16
N SER A 242 17.81 5.48 -5.71
CA SER A 242 16.93 4.54 -6.42
C SER A 242 16.07 5.23 -7.48
N VAL A 243 15.66 4.43 -8.46
CA VAL A 243 14.60 4.77 -9.41
C VAL A 243 13.33 4.08 -8.91
N LEU A 244 12.22 4.82 -8.81
CA LEU A 244 10.92 4.21 -8.52
C LEU A 244 10.48 3.39 -9.73
N HIS A 245 10.15 2.13 -9.51
CA HIS A 245 9.63 1.27 -10.56
C HIS A 245 8.16 1.60 -10.83
N VAL A 246 7.35 1.68 -9.77
CA VAL A 246 5.89 1.75 -9.86
C VAL A 246 5.37 2.85 -8.96
N VAL A 247 4.60 3.77 -9.53
CA VAL A 247 3.92 4.84 -8.78
C VAL A 247 2.43 4.81 -9.10
N HIS A 248 1.61 4.58 -8.08
CA HIS A 248 0.15 4.60 -8.20
C HIS A 248 -0.42 5.94 -7.72
N LEU A 249 -1.05 6.70 -8.62
CA LEU A 249 -1.67 8.00 -8.35
C LEU A 249 -3.15 8.03 -8.74
N TYR A 250 -3.73 6.89 -9.11
CA TYR A 250 -5.10 6.83 -9.60
C TYR A 250 -6.14 7.27 -8.54
N HIS A 251 -7.33 7.70 -8.97
CA HIS A 251 -8.37 8.24 -8.08
C HIS A 251 -7.88 9.42 -7.20
N ASN A 252 -7.09 10.34 -7.76
CA ASN A 252 -6.77 11.62 -7.13
C ASN A 252 -7.55 12.75 -7.84
N LYS A 253 -7.11 14.00 -7.68
CA LYS A 253 -7.69 15.18 -8.34
C LYS A 253 -6.61 15.92 -9.13
N ILE A 254 -5.60 15.20 -9.62
CA ILE A 254 -4.41 15.83 -10.20
C ILE A 254 -4.81 16.55 -11.48
N GLU A 255 -4.64 17.87 -11.49
CA GLU A 255 -4.94 18.76 -12.61
C GLU A 255 -3.66 19.18 -13.35
N SER A 256 -2.52 19.18 -12.65
CA SER A 256 -1.25 19.66 -13.17
C SER A 256 -0.07 18.90 -12.58
N VAL A 257 1.00 18.83 -13.37
CA VAL A 257 2.26 18.19 -13.02
C VAL A 257 3.37 19.11 -13.48
N ASP A 258 4.29 19.45 -12.59
CA ASP A 258 5.45 20.25 -12.95
C ASP A 258 6.36 19.52 -13.96
N PRO A 259 7.14 20.26 -14.77
CA PRO A 259 8.21 19.67 -15.57
C PRO A 259 9.13 18.80 -14.70
N ASP A 260 9.65 17.72 -15.29
CA ASP A 260 10.65 16.83 -14.67
C ASP A 260 10.18 16.09 -13.39
N ALA A 261 8.90 16.21 -13.01
CA ALA A 261 8.37 15.57 -11.80
C ALA A 261 8.56 14.04 -11.79
N PHE A 262 8.60 13.41 -12.96
CA PHE A 262 8.70 11.96 -13.13
C PHE A 262 10.07 11.47 -13.61
N ASP A 263 11.11 12.31 -13.59
CA ASP A 263 12.46 11.97 -14.07
C ASP A 263 13.09 10.75 -13.37
N ASN A 264 12.62 10.41 -12.16
CA ASN A 264 13.10 9.29 -11.35
C ASN A 264 12.14 8.08 -11.35
N ILE A 265 11.27 7.94 -12.36
CA ILE A 265 10.34 6.81 -12.49
C ILE A 265 10.69 5.95 -13.71
N GLY A 266 10.85 4.64 -13.51
CA GLY A 266 11.43 3.73 -14.50
C GLY A 266 10.46 2.81 -15.24
N MET A 267 9.36 2.36 -14.63
CA MET A 267 8.53 1.29 -15.23
C MET A 267 7.07 1.64 -15.48
N TYR A 268 6.36 2.17 -14.48
CA TYR A 268 4.92 2.41 -14.59
C TYR A 268 4.46 3.56 -13.71
N ILE A 269 3.62 4.42 -14.28
CA ILE A 269 2.84 5.40 -13.53
C ILE A 269 1.36 5.23 -13.83
N ASP A 270 0.57 5.21 -12.77
CA ASP A 270 -0.88 5.08 -12.81
C ASP A 270 -1.53 6.44 -12.53
N MET A 271 -1.96 7.15 -13.57
CA MET A 271 -2.64 8.45 -13.45
C MET A 271 -4.14 8.34 -13.72
N ASP A 272 -4.68 7.12 -13.71
CA ASP A 272 -6.08 6.87 -14.00
C ASP A 272 -7.04 7.62 -13.05
N ASP A 273 -8.20 8.06 -13.55
CA ASP A 273 -9.23 8.76 -12.76
C ASP A 273 -8.67 9.94 -11.96
N ASN A 274 -8.17 10.91 -12.72
CA ASN A 274 -7.66 12.19 -12.24
C ASN A 274 -8.34 13.35 -13.02
N ALA A 275 -7.85 14.57 -12.87
CA ALA A 275 -8.43 15.77 -13.46
C ALA A 275 -7.55 16.39 -14.57
N MET A 276 -6.64 15.62 -15.17
CA MET A 276 -5.74 16.10 -16.21
C MET A 276 -6.52 16.45 -17.48
N THR A 277 -6.33 17.68 -17.97
CA THR A 277 -6.94 18.15 -19.23
C THR A 277 -5.98 18.14 -20.41
N SER A 278 -4.66 18.10 -20.15
CA SER A 278 -3.63 18.18 -21.18
C SER A 278 -2.46 17.25 -20.90
N ILE A 279 -1.71 16.90 -21.94
CA ILE A 279 -0.50 16.06 -21.84
C ILE A 279 0.70 16.85 -22.38
N GLU A 280 1.27 17.74 -21.58
CA GLU A 280 2.38 18.61 -22.01
C GLU A 280 3.66 17.84 -22.35
N GLU A 281 4.24 18.11 -23.52
CA GLU A 281 5.38 17.36 -24.06
C GLU A 281 6.60 17.33 -23.12
N ASN A 282 6.96 18.48 -22.55
CA ASN A 282 8.09 18.61 -21.63
C ASN A 282 7.93 17.80 -20.34
N THR A 283 6.70 17.58 -19.87
CA THR A 283 6.43 16.81 -18.65
C THR A 283 6.48 15.31 -18.90
N TRP A 284 5.89 14.84 -20.01
CA TRP A 284 5.64 13.41 -20.20
C TRP A 284 6.63 12.72 -21.15
N ARG A 285 7.23 13.45 -22.09
CA ARG A 285 8.17 12.86 -23.06
C ARG A 285 9.37 12.19 -22.39
N PRO A 286 10.08 12.79 -21.40
CA PRO A 286 11.25 12.15 -20.78
C PRO A 286 10.92 10.79 -20.16
N LEU A 287 9.78 10.70 -19.46
CA LEU A 287 9.27 9.48 -18.87
C LEU A 287 9.04 8.38 -19.91
N LEU A 288 8.33 8.70 -21.00
CA LEU A 288 8.00 7.72 -22.05
C LEU A 288 9.23 7.30 -22.87
N GLU A 289 10.16 8.22 -23.13
CA GLU A 289 11.44 7.93 -23.79
C GLU A 289 12.35 7.06 -22.90
N GLY A 290 12.30 7.27 -21.58
CA GLY A 290 12.97 6.45 -20.56
C GLY A 290 12.43 5.02 -20.46
N GLY A 291 11.25 4.76 -21.03
CA GLY A 291 10.73 3.41 -21.19
C GLY A 291 9.56 3.06 -20.27
N ALA A 292 9.10 3.99 -19.44
CA ALA A 292 7.95 3.79 -18.57
C ALA A 292 6.64 3.67 -19.36
N LYS A 293 5.66 3.01 -18.74
CA LYS A 293 4.27 2.97 -19.18
C LYS A 293 3.43 3.95 -18.36
N LEU A 294 2.39 4.48 -18.98
CA LEU A 294 1.55 5.53 -18.42
C LEU A 294 0.08 5.15 -18.58
N ASP A 295 -0.66 5.06 -17.49
CA ASP A 295 -2.12 4.97 -17.54
C ASP A 295 -2.75 6.35 -17.37
N LEU A 296 -3.53 6.80 -18.37
CA LEU A 296 -4.25 8.08 -18.36
C LEU A 296 -5.77 7.88 -18.49
N ALA A 297 -6.26 6.66 -18.31
CA ALA A 297 -7.68 6.39 -18.39
C ALA A 297 -8.47 7.31 -17.44
N ARG A 298 -9.74 7.60 -17.80
CA ARG A 298 -10.64 8.44 -16.98
C ARG A 298 -10.08 9.82 -16.60
N ASN A 299 -9.31 10.46 -17.49
CA ASN A 299 -8.96 11.88 -17.37
C ASN A 299 -9.74 12.74 -18.38
N PRO A 300 -10.12 13.98 -18.05
CA PRO A 300 -10.86 14.88 -18.95
C PRO A 300 -9.96 15.51 -20.05
N LEU A 301 -9.20 14.70 -20.79
CA LEU A 301 -8.21 15.15 -21.78
C LEU A 301 -8.84 15.90 -22.96
N LEU A 302 -8.39 17.12 -23.26
CA LEU A 302 -8.96 17.94 -24.34
C LEU A 302 -8.55 17.46 -25.74
N CYS A 303 -7.41 16.77 -25.86
CA CYS A 303 -6.88 16.27 -27.13
C CYS A 303 -6.73 17.33 -28.23
N GLY A 304 -6.21 18.51 -27.89
CA GLY A 304 -5.87 19.55 -28.84
C GLY A 304 -4.43 19.42 -29.35
N CYS A 305 -3.76 20.54 -29.64
CA CYS A 305 -2.34 20.52 -30.04
C CYS A 305 -1.41 19.93 -28.96
N ASP A 306 -1.85 19.87 -27.70
CA ASP A 306 -1.09 19.32 -26.58
C ASP A 306 -0.83 17.81 -26.72
N VAL A 307 -1.67 17.05 -27.42
CA VAL A 307 -1.46 15.61 -27.64
C VAL A 307 -0.76 15.30 -28.96
N ALA A 308 -0.56 16.30 -29.84
CA ALA A 308 -0.04 16.11 -31.19
C ALA A 308 1.33 15.41 -31.22
N TRP A 309 2.23 15.78 -30.29
CA TRP A 309 3.56 15.19 -30.18
C TRP A 309 3.51 13.68 -29.87
N LEU A 310 2.51 13.25 -29.11
CA LEU A 310 2.31 11.86 -28.71
C LEU A 310 1.66 11.07 -29.85
N VAL A 311 0.60 11.60 -30.45
CA VAL A 311 -0.13 10.97 -31.58
C VAL A 311 0.79 10.77 -32.80
N ARG A 312 1.68 11.73 -33.08
CA ARG A 312 2.68 11.64 -34.18
C ARG A 312 3.77 10.59 -33.91
N ASN A 313 3.94 10.13 -32.67
CA ASN A 313 4.96 9.17 -32.29
C ASN A 313 4.34 7.86 -31.79
N SER A 314 4.08 6.94 -32.73
CA SER A 314 3.43 5.65 -32.42
C SER A 314 4.18 4.81 -31.40
N THR A 315 5.51 4.94 -31.28
CA THR A 315 6.32 4.24 -30.27
C THR A 315 6.01 4.75 -28.87
N LEU A 316 5.91 6.07 -28.69
CA LEU A 316 5.57 6.66 -27.38
C LEU A 316 4.09 6.44 -27.05
N LEU A 317 3.20 6.56 -28.04
CA LEU A 317 1.77 6.30 -27.88
C LEU A 317 1.49 4.88 -27.36
N GLN A 318 2.25 3.87 -27.81
CA GLN A 318 2.12 2.48 -27.35
C GLN A 318 2.47 2.27 -25.87
N ARG A 319 3.08 3.26 -25.21
CA ARG A 319 3.39 3.23 -23.78
C ARG A 319 2.26 3.80 -22.92
N VAL A 320 1.32 4.53 -23.54
CA VAL A 320 0.11 5.02 -22.88
C VAL A 320 -0.99 3.98 -22.98
N THR A 321 -1.82 3.78 -21.95
CA THR A 321 -2.88 2.77 -21.99
C THR A 321 -3.92 3.01 -23.11
N SER A 322 -4.47 1.93 -23.67
CA SER A 322 -5.38 1.99 -24.84
C SER A 322 -6.77 2.58 -24.54
N ASP A 323 -7.15 2.60 -23.28
CA ASP A 323 -8.38 3.15 -22.72
C ASP A 323 -8.22 4.60 -22.24
N SER A 324 -7.22 5.30 -22.77
CA SER A 324 -7.11 6.75 -22.68
C SER A 324 -7.99 7.41 -23.76
N TYR A 325 -8.93 8.25 -23.34
CA TYR A 325 -9.94 8.88 -24.20
C TYR A 325 -9.94 10.40 -24.08
N CYS A 326 -10.30 11.06 -25.16
CA CYS A 326 -10.58 12.48 -25.22
C CYS A 326 -11.93 12.78 -24.57
N ASN A 327 -11.98 13.89 -23.85
CA ASN A 327 -13.18 14.49 -23.28
C ASN A 327 -13.89 15.37 -24.31
N ASP A 328 -14.23 14.75 -25.45
CA ASP A 328 -15.09 15.34 -26.47
C ASP A 328 -16.47 14.66 -26.48
N ASP A 329 -17.41 15.17 -27.29
CA ASP A 329 -18.78 14.67 -27.36
C ASP A 329 -18.88 13.18 -27.78
N TYR A 330 -17.78 12.60 -28.30
CA TYR A 330 -17.75 11.27 -28.89
C TYR A 330 -16.87 10.28 -28.12
N GLY A 331 -16.07 10.74 -27.17
CA GLY A 331 -15.13 9.93 -26.41
C GLY A 331 -14.09 9.26 -27.30
N HIS A 332 -13.47 10.00 -28.24
CA HIS A 332 -12.47 9.41 -29.13
C HIS A 332 -11.27 8.88 -28.32
N SER A 333 -10.81 7.66 -28.64
CA SER A 333 -9.57 7.15 -28.07
C SER A 333 -8.38 7.92 -28.63
N ILE A 334 -7.43 8.30 -27.78
CA ILE A 334 -6.19 8.98 -28.21
C ILE A 334 -5.41 8.14 -29.24
N TRP A 335 -5.58 6.81 -29.20
CA TRP A 335 -4.94 5.86 -30.10
C TRP A 335 -5.49 5.91 -31.54
N ASN A 336 -6.69 6.45 -31.71
CA ASN A 336 -7.39 6.50 -33.00
C ASN A 336 -7.38 7.91 -33.62
N LEU A 337 -6.74 8.88 -32.98
CA LEU A 337 -6.58 10.23 -33.53
C LEU A 337 -5.68 10.20 -34.76
N ASN A 338 -6.04 10.94 -35.80
CA ASN A 338 -5.26 10.99 -37.03
C ASN A 338 -4.14 12.03 -36.90
N PRO A 339 -2.85 11.68 -37.08
CA PRO A 339 -1.76 12.63 -36.99
C PRO A 339 -1.90 13.89 -37.87
N SER A 340 -2.56 13.78 -39.02
CA SER A 340 -2.80 14.92 -39.93
C SER A 340 -3.81 15.95 -39.38
N ASP A 341 -4.66 15.58 -38.42
CA ASP A 341 -5.60 16.52 -37.80
C ASP A 341 -4.86 17.59 -36.96
N PHE A 342 -3.57 17.37 -36.70
CA PHE A 342 -2.70 18.26 -35.94
C PHE A 342 -1.70 19.03 -36.81
N ASP A 343 -1.78 19.02 -38.14
CA ASP A 343 -0.79 19.65 -39.03
C ASP A 343 -0.60 21.18 -38.81
N ASP A 344 -1.58 21.84 -38.21
CA ASP A 344 -1.51 23.26 -37.81
C ASP A 344 -0.94 23.48 -36.39
N CYS A 345 -0.54 22.39 -35.73
CA CYS A 345 0.32 22.33 -34.55
C CYS A 345 1.77 22.00 -35.02
#